data_AF-A0A832UAR5-F1
#
_entry.id   AF-A0A832UAR5-F1
#
_cell.length_a   1.000
_cell.length_b   1.000
_cell.length_c   1.000
_cell.angle_alpha   90.00
_cell.angle_beta   90.00
_cell.angle_gamma   90.00
#
_symmetry.space_group_name_H-M   'P 1'
#
loop_
_entity.id
_entity.type
_entity.pdbx_description
1 polymer ?
#
loop_
_entity_poly.entity_id
_entity_poly.type
_entity_poly.pdbx_seq_one_letter_code
_entity_poly.pdbx_strand_id
1 'polypeptide(L)'
;MRPEKVLNKDYKAKIRKGTRTANMSHITPETPDIDPFINRLICGDSQQVLSRIPDQSIDLIITSPPYNFGHSYAQDPHDDTHEWNEYFATLLSVWKECDRVLKPGGRIAVNLQPLFSDYVPTHHIISRQLASLGLLWKAEFLWEKNNYNAKYTAWGSWKSPSMPYIKYTWEFIEVFDKITHKKTG
;
A
#
# COMPACT_ATOMS: atom_id res chain seq x y z
N MET A 1 7.62 35.76 -18.37
CA MET A 1 8.01 34.33 -18.23
C MET A 1 8.31 34.08 -16.75
N ARG A 2 7.68 33.11 -16.07
CA ARG A 2 7.96 32.88 -14.64
C ARG A 2 9.39 32.33 -14.50
N PRO A 3 10.22 32.89 -13.60
CA PRO A 3 11.56 32.37 -13.38
C PRO A 3 11.50 30.92 -12.94
N GLU A 4 12.44 30.12 -13.42
CA GLU A 4 12.51 28.71 -13.11
C GLU A 4 12.82 28.54 -11.61
N LYS A 5 11.86 28.04 -10.83
CA LYS A 5 11.99 27.93 -9.36
C LYS A 5 13.09 26.96 -8.92
N VAL A 6 13.55 26.07 -9.81
CA VAL A 6 14.58 25.09 -9.53
C VAL A 6 15.61 25.11 -10.65
N LEU A 7 16.77 25.70 -10.38
CA LEU A 7 17.92 25.64 -11.28
C LEU A 7 18.33 24.17 -11.53
N ASN A 8 18.65 23.85 -12.79
CA ASN A 8 19.10 22.53 -13.24
C ASN A 8 18.14 21.39 -12.87
N LYS A 9 16.84 21.62 -13.05
CA LYS A 9 15.77 20.70 -12.66
C LYS A 9 15.95 19.29 -13.23
N ASP A 10 16.31 19.17 -14.50
CA ASP A 10 16.44 17.88 -15.19
C ASP A 10 17.64 17.07 -14.69
N TYR A 11 18.78 17.73 -14.46
CA TYR A 11 19.94 17.11 -13.83
C TYR A 11 19.59 16.58 -12.43
N LYS A 12 18.91 17.39 -11.61
CA LYS A 12 18.46 16.99 -10.27
C LYS A 12 17.44 15.84 -10.32
N ALA A 13 16.59 15.80 -11.33
CA ALA A 13 15.63 14.70 -11.50
C ALA A 13 16.34 13.36 -11.78
N LYS A 14 17.39 13.36 -12.61
CA LYS A 14 18.21 12.16 -12.88
C LYS A 14 18.87 11.62 -11.61
N ILE A 15 19.38 12.49 -10.74
CA ILE A 15 19.97 12.09 -9.45
C ILE A 15 18.93 11.45 -8.52
N ARG A 16 17.74 12.03 -8.43
CA ARG A 16 16.67 11.52 -7.55
C ARG A 16 16.12 10.16 -7.99
N LYS A 17 16.32 9.77 -9.26
CA LYS A 17 15.80 8.53 -9.86
C LYS A 17 14.29 8.33 -9.63
N GLY A 18 13.54 9.44 -9.56
CA GLY A 18 12.09 9.39 -9.40
C GLY A 18 11.41 8.92 -10.67
N THR A 19 10.23 8.33 -10.53
CA THR A 19 9.50 7.68 -11.62
C THR A 19 8.60 8.64 -12.41
N ARG A 20 8.65 9.95 -12.13
CA ARG A 20 7.78 10.98 -12.75
C ARG A 20 7.69 10.89 -14.28
N THR A 21 8.78 10.48 -14.94
CA THR A 21 8.87 10.37 -16.41
C THR A 21 8.43 9.01 -16.96
N ALA A 22 8.07 8.05 -16.13
CA ALA A 22 7.44 6.79 -16.55
C ALA A 22 6.01 7.09 -17.02
N ASN A 23 5.86 7.55 -18.26
CA ASN A 23 4.59 8.00 -18.83
C ASN A 23 4.37 7.45 -20.25
N MET A 24 5.12 6.41 -20.62
CA MET A 24 4.93 5.69 -21.86
C MET A 24 3.51 5.10 -21.91
N SER A 25 2.87 5.21 -23.06
CA SER A 25 1.56 4.59 -23.30
C SER A 25 1.73 3.08 -23.50
N HIS A 26 0.89 2.28 -22.87
CA HIS A 26 0.85 0.83 -23.05
C HIS A 26 -0.57 0.43 -23.48
N ILE A 27 -0.71 -0.03 -24.72
CA ILE A 27 -1.99 -0.56 -25.19
C ILE A 27 -2.14 -1.96 -24.61
N THR A 28 -3.14 -2.15 -23.76
CA THR A 28 -3.50 -3.46 -23.21
C THR A 28 -4.83 -3.85 -23.84
N PRO A 29 -4.92 -4.98 -24.56
CA PRO A 29 -6.19 -5.42 -25.11
C PRO A 29 -7.16 -5.77 -23.98
N GLU A 30 -8.46 -5.68 -24.27
CA GLU A 30 -9.45 -6.24 -23.35
C GLU A 30 -9.24 -7.76 -23.24
N THR A 31 -9.49 -8.28 -22.04
CA THR A 31 -9.26 -9.70 -21.71
C THR A 31 -10.61 -10.37 -21.52
N PRO A 32 -11.20 -11.03 -22.54
CA PRO A 32 -12.54 -11.64 -22.45
C PRO A 32 -12.66 -12.65 -21.30
N ASP A 33 -11.55 -13.27 -20.91
CA ASP A 33 -11.49 -14.23 -19.80
C ASP A 33 -11.79 -13.58 -18.42
N ILE A 34 -11.92 -12.25 -18.35
CA ILE A 34 -12.36 -11.55 -17.13
C ILE A 34 -13.88 -11.61 -16.94
N ASP A 35 -14.66 -11.88 -17.98
CA ASP A 35 -16.13 -11.86 -17.96
C ASP A 35 -16.75 -12.65 -16.79
N PRO A 36 -16.26 -13.86 -16.41
CA PRO A 36 -16.79 -14.60 -15.27
C PRO A 36 -16.67 -13.89 -13.91
N PHE A 37 -15.78 -12.90 -13.80
CA PHE A 37 -15.47 -12.17 -12.56
C PHE A 37 -16.21 -10.82 -12.46
N ILE A 38 -16.80 -10.34 -13.55
CA ILE A 38 -17.49 -9.03 -13.59
C ILE A 38 -18.75 -9.07 -12.72
N ASN A 39 -18.94 -8.05 -11.88
CA ASN A 39 -20.10 -7.91 -10.99
C ASN A 39 -20.33 -9.15 -10.11
N ARG A 40 -19.25 -9.65 -9.51
CA ARG A 40 -19.28 -10.80 -8.58
C ARG A 40 -18.71 -10.42 -7.22
N LEU A 41 -19.34 -11.00 -6.19
CA LEU A 41 -18.76 -11.12 -4.87
C LEU A 41 -18.20 -12.54 -4.77
N ILE A 42 -16.89 -12.65 -4.62
CA ILE A 42 -16.21 -13.94 -4.57
C ILE A 42 -15.72 -14.14 -3.14
N CYS A 43 -16.27 -15.14 -2.47
CA CYS A 43 -15.83 -15.53 -1.13
C CYS A 43 -14.72 -16.57 -1.26
N GLY A 44 -13.54 -16.25 -0.71
CA GLY A 44 -12.39 -17.14 -0.72
C GLY A 44 -11.13 -16.46 -0.23
N ASP A 45 -10.07 -17.24 -0.11
CA ASP A 45 -8.73 -16.72 0.13
C ASP A 45 -8.30 -15.81 -1.03
N SER A 46 -7.81 -14.61 -0.72
CA SER A 46 -7.53 -13.59 -1.74
C SER A 46 -6.42 -14.01 -2.70
N GLN A 47 -5.38 -14.68 -2.22
CA GLN A 47 -4.30 -15.18 -3.06
C GLN A 47 -4.83 -16.22 -4.06
N GLN A 48 -5.64 -17.19 -3.59
CA GLN A 48 -6.23 -18.23 -4.43
C GLN A 48 -7.28 -17.71 -5.41
N VAL A 49 -8.03 -16.67 -5.03
CA VAL A 49 -9.01 -16.05 -5.93
C VAL A 49 -8.29 -15.24 -7.01
N LEU A 50 -7.32 -14.41 -6.62
CA LEU A 50 -6.54 -13.62 -7.56
C LEU A 50 -5.80 -14.51 -8.56
N SER A 51 -5.27 -15.67 -8.14
CA SER A 51 -4.58 -16.61 -9.04
C SER A 51 -5.44 -17.17 -10.17
N ARG A 52 -6.77 -17.04 -10.08
CA ARG A 52 -7.72 -17.45 -11.13
C ARG A 52 -8.11 -16.30 -12.06
N ILE A 53 -7.83 -15.05 -11.67
CA ILE A 53 -8.09 -13.86 -12.46
C ILE A 53 -6.96 -13.74 -13.52
N PRO A 54 -7.29 -13.49 -14.80
CA PRO A 54 -6.30 -13.33 -15.86
C PRO A 54 -5.26 -12.24 -15.59
N ASP A 55 -4.06 -12.41 -16.12
CA ASP A 55 -3.00 -11.40 -16.11
C ASP A 55 -3.49 -10.10 -16.76
N GLN A 56 -3.01 -8.95 -16.26
CA GLN A 56 -3.24 -7.64 -16.89
C GLN A 56 -4.71 -7.37 -17.27
N SER A 57 -5.63 -7.71 -16.38
CA SER A 57 -7.08 -7.60 -16.60
C SER A 57 -7.75 -6.56 -15.70
N ILE A 58 -7.08 -6.10 -14.64
CA ILE A 58 -7.62 -5.17 -13.65
C ILE A 58 -7.04 -3.76 -13.81
N ASP A 59 -7.91 -2.76 -13.86
CA ASP A 59 -7.52 -1.34 -13.99
C ASP A 59 -7.21 -0.69 -12.63
N LEU A 60 -7.94 -1.07 -11.58
CA LEU A 60 -7.83 -0.50 -10.24
C LEU A 60 -8.06 -1.57 -9.18
N ILE A 61 -7.12 -1.66 -8.23
CA ILE A 61 -7.25 -2.44 -7.01
C ILE A 61 -7.39 -1.45 -5.84
N ILE A 62 -8.43 -1.61 -5.04
CA ILE A 62 -8.58 -0.90 -3.76
C ILE A 62 -8.61 -1.96 -2.68
N THR A 63 -7.74 -1.82 -1.68
CA THR A 63 -7.65 -2.84 -0.63
C THR A 63 -7.20 -2.24 0.70
N SER A 64 -7.50 -2.95 1.77
CA SER A 64 -7.01 -2.71 3.11
C SER A 64 -6.62 -4.09 3.67
N PRO A 65 -5.32 -4.44 3.72
CA PRO A 65 -4.91 -5.72 4.27
C PRO A 65 -5.35 -5.84 5.75
N PRO A 66 -5.61 -7.07 6.24
CA PRO A 66 -6.00 -7.27 7.63
C PRO A 66 -4.86 -6.90 8.57
N TYR A 67 -5.08 -5.96 9.48
CA TYR A 67 -4.09 -5.54 10.49
C TYR A 67 -4.09 -6.45 11.73
N ASN A 68 -4.22 -7.76 11.54
CA ASN A 68 -4.29 -8.73 12.64
C ASN A 68 -2.89 -9.06 13.14
N PHE A 69 -2.30 -8.12 13.88
CA PHE A 69 -1.00 -8.25 14.52
C PHE A 69 -1.07 -9.12 15.79
N GLY A 70 -1.39 -10.41 15.64
CA GLY A 70 -1.25 -11.41 16.71
C GLY A 70 -2.52 -11.83 17.45
N HIS A 71 -3.74 -11.56 16.96
CA HIS A 71 -4.94 -11.81 17.77
C HIS A 71 -5.67 -13.15 17.60
N SER A 72 -5.32 -14.08 16.70
CA SER A 72 -6.08 -15.36 16.62
C SER A 72 -5.40 -16.56 15.96
N TYR A 73 -4.08 -16.78 16.11
CA TYR A 73 -3.44 -18.05 15.68
C TYR A 73 -2.38 -18.60 16.65
N ALA A 74 -2.18 -18.00 17.82
CA ALA A 74 -1.19 -18.47 18.79
C ALA A 74 -1.63 -19.79 19.46
N GLN A 75 -0.97 -20.89 19.09
CA GLN A 75 -0.88 -22.10 19.92
C GLN A 75 0.33 -22.03 20.89
N ASP A 76 1.26 -21.10 20.67
CA ASP A 76 2.48 -20.95 21.48
C ASP A 76 2.79 -19.46 21.78
N PRO A 77 2.79 -19.02 23.04
CA PRO A 77 3.12 -17.65 23.47
C PRO A 77 4.64 -17.31 23.44
N HIS A 78 5.49 -18.12 22.82
CA HIS A 78 6.92 -17.88 22.68
C HIS A 78 7.42 -17.63 21.24
N ASP A 79 6.53 -17.63 20.23
CA ASP A 79 6.93 -17.50 18.81
C ASP A 79 6.26 -16.34 18.05
N ASP A 80 6.11 -15.19 18.70
CA ASP A 80 5.48 -14.00 18.09
C ASP A 80 6.24 -13.46 16.86
N THR A 81 7.53 -13.82 16.70
CA THR A 81 8.37 -13.35 15.59
C THR A 81 8.18 -14.15 14.29
N HIS A 82 7.80 -15.42 14.39
CA HIS A 82 7.52 -16.26 13.21
C HIS A 82 6.27 -15.77 12.49
N GLU A 83 5.20 -15.55 13.26
CA GLU A 83 3.90 -15.03 12.80
C GLU A 83 4.03 -13.69 12.06
N TRP A 84 4.91 -12.80 12.53
CA TRP A 84 5.16 -11.52 11.87
C TRP A 84 5.77 -11.68 10.48
N ASN A 85 6.80 -12.53 10.36
CA ASN A 85 7.45 -12.79 9.08
C ASN A 85 6.50 -13.51 8.12
N GLU A 86 5.71 -14.45 8.61
CA GLU A 86 4.69 -15.15 7.83
C GLU A 86 3.60 -14.21 7.33
N TYR A 87 3.13 -13.28 8.16
CA TYR A 87 2.17 -12.26 7.75
C TYR A 87 2.69 -11.43 6.57
N PHE A 88 3.90 -10.88 6.67
CA PHE A 88 4.47 -10.09 5.57
C PHE A 88 4.82 -10.95 4.34
N ALA A 89 5.18 -12.22 4.52
CA ALA A 89 5.39 -13.15 3.42
C ALA A 89 4.08 -13.48 2.68
N THR A 90 3.00 -13.65 3.43
CA THR A 90 1.64 -13.85 2.90
C THR A 90 1.17 -12.62 2.15
N LEU A 91 1.32 -11.43 2.74
CA LEU A 91 1.03 -10.17 2.06
C LEU A 91 1.84 -10.02 0.77
N LEU A 92 3.15 -10.30 0.80
CA LEU A 92 3.98 -10.25 -0.40
C LEU A 92 3.47 -11.19 -1.49
N SER A 93 2.94 -12.36 -1.12
CA SER A 93 2.36 -13.31 -2.07
C SER A 93 1.08 -12.76 -2.69
N VAL A 94 0.23 -12.10 -1.91
CA VAL A 94 -0.95 -11.38 -2.43
C VAL A 94 -0.53 -10.21 -3.33
N TRP A 95 0.49 -9.43 -2.94
CA TRP A 95 0.98 -8.31 -3.75
C TRP A 95 1.52 -8.73 -5.11
N LYS A 96 2.17 -9.90 -5.19
CA LYS A 96 2.60 -10.48 -6.47
C LYS A 96 1.41 -10.76 -7.39
N GLU A 97 0.33 -11.31 -6.85
CA GLU A 97 -0.88 -11.54 -7.63
C GLU A 97 -1.58 -10.22 -8.02
N CYS A 98 -1.63 -9.23 -7.11
CA CYS A 98 -2.12 -7.89 -7.43
C CYS A 98 -1.30 -7.23 -8.56
N ASP A 99 0.03 -7.31 -8.51
CA ASP A 99 0.87 -6.83 -9.61
C ASP A 99 0.55 -7.60 -10.90
N ARG A 100 0.50 -8.94 -10.89
CA ARG A 100 0.21 -9.76 -12.07
C ARG A 100 -1.10 -9.35 -12.76
N VAL A 101 -2.19 -9.24 -12.00
CA VAL A 101 -3.52 -8.94 -12.56
C VAL A 101 -3.68 -7.48 -13.00
N LEU A 102 -2.87 -6.55 -12.49
CA LEU A 102 -2.96 -5.15 -12.90
C LEU A 102 -2.55 -4.95 -14.35
N LYS A 103 -3.32 -4.16 -15.09
CA LYS A 103 -2.94 -3.64 -16.41
C LYS A 103 -1.74 -2.69 -16.29
N PRO A 104 -0.84 -2.60 -17.29
CA PRO A 104 0.07 -1.46 -17.41
C PRO A 104 -0.69 -0.12 -17.30
N GLY A 105 -0.23 0.76 -16.41
CA GLY A 105 -0.90 2.02 -16.05
C GLY A 105 -2.06 1.88 -15.08
N GLY A 106 -2.43 0.65 -14.72
CA GLY A 106 -3.38 0.34 -13.65
C GLY A 106 -2.82 0.70 -12.28
N ARG A 107 -3.71 0.86 -11.31
CA ARG A 107 -3.35 1.38 -9.98
C ARG A 107 -3.72 0.42 -8.86
N ILE A 108 -2.91 0.40 -7.82
CA ILE A 108 -3.29 -0.15 -6.52
C ILE A 108 -3.32 0.97 -5.49
N ALA A 109 -4.44 1.09 -4.80
CA ALA A 109 -4.63 1.96 -3.65
C ALA A 109 -4.74 1.08 -2.39
N VAL A 110 -3.75 1.17 -1.51
CA VAL A 110 -3.68 0.37 -0.29
C VAL A 110 -3.90 1.30 0.89
N ASN A 111 -5.01 1.09 1.59
CA ASN A 111 -5.22 1.68 2.90
C ASN A 111 -4.26 1.01 3.89
N LEU A 112 -3.53 1.81 4.66
CA LEU A 112 -2.41 1.43 5.52
C LEU A 112 -2.47 2.20 6.84
N GLN A 113 -2.21 1.50 7.95
CA GLN A 113 -2.00 2.12 9.25
C GLN A 113 -0.72 1.58 9.90
N PRO A 114 0.07 2.42 10.62
CA PRO A 114 1.11 1.93 11.51
C PRO A 114 0.53 1.07 12.64
N LEU A 115 1.27 0.05 13.08
CA LEU A 115 0.98 -0.65 14.31
C LEU A 115 1.49 0.20 15.48
N PHE A 116 0.63 1.10 15.97
CA PHE A 116 1.01 2.06 16.99
C PHE A 116 1.16 1.45 18.39
N SER A 117 0.53 0.29 18.68
CA SER A 117 0.66 -0.39 19.99
C SER A 117 2.08 -0.85 20.26
N ASP A 118 2.73 -1.38 19.22
CA ASP A 118 4.08 -1.96 19.29
C ASP A 118 5.11 -1.10 18.54
N TYR A 119 4.74 0.12 18.17
CA TYR A 119 5.58 1.10 17.49
C TYR A 119 6.21 0.57 16.17
N VAL A 120 5.49 -0.27 15.44
CA VAL A 120 5.98 -0.84 14.18
C VAL A 120 5.46 -0.05 12.97
N PRO A 121 6.36 0.45 12.10
CA PRO A 121 5.98 1.21 10.90
C PRO A 121 5.55 0.29 9.76
N THR A 122 4.48 -0.48 9.97
CA THR A 122 3.90 -1.46 9.04
C THR A 122 3.60 -0.86 7.66
N HIS A 123 3.10 0.37 7.62
CA HIS A 123 2.90 1.12 6.37
C HIS A 123 4.20 1.18 5.54
N HIS A 124 5.33 1.62 6.11
CA HIS A 124 6.63 1.63 5.41
C HIS A 124 7.10 0.25 4.92
N ILE A 125 6.82 -0.81 5.68
CA ILE A 125 7.17 -2.18 5.27
C ILE A 125 6.38 -2.55 4.01
N ILE A 126 5.08 -2.26 4.00
CA ILE A 126 4.19 -2.54 2.86
C ILE A 126 4.56 -1.65 1.66
N SER A 127 4.84 -0.35 1.85
CA SER A 127 5.31 0.53 0.78
C SER A 127 6.57 -0.04 0.12
N ARG A 128 7.51 -0.55 0.93
CA ARG A 128 8.75 -1.16 0.45
C ARG A 128 8.50 -2.45 -0.31
N GLN A 129 7.57 -3.30 0.14
CA GLN A 129 7.20 -4.52 -0.59
C GLN A 129 6.63 -4.18 -1.97
N LEU A 130 5.66 -3.27 -2.05
CA LEU A 130 5.06 -2.84 -3.32
C LEU A 130 6.13 -2.24 -4.25
N ALA A 131 6.99 -1.36 -3.74
CA ALA A 131 8.10 -0.79 -4.50
C ALA A 131 9.10 -1.87 -4.98
N SER A 132 9.37 -2.90 -4.17
CA SER A 132 10.28 -3.99 -4.52
C SER A 132 9.77 -4.88 -5.66
N LEU A 133 8.44 -4.91 -5.87
CA LEU A 133 7.81 -5.57 -7.02
C LEU A 133 7.90 -4.73 -8.31
N GLY A 134 8.44 -3.50 -8.23
CA GLY A 134 8.56 -2.60 -9.38
C GLY A 134 7.35 -1.68 -9.57
N LEU A 135 6.39 -1.68 -8.65
CA LEU A 135 5.28 -0.73 -8.65
C LEU A 135 5.80 0.69 -8.38
N LEU A 136 5.27 1.65 -9.11
CA LEU A 136 5.74 3.04 -9.08
C LEU A 136 4.93 3.84 -8.07
N TRP A 137 5.57 4.27 -6.97
CA TRP A 137 4.92 5.13 -5.99
C TRP A 137 4.42 6.43 -6.64
N LYS A 138 3.14 6.76 -6.43
CA LYS A 138 2.47 7.89 -7.07
C LYS A 138 2.08 8.98 -6.09
N ALA A 139 1.40 8.58 -5.01
CA ALA A 139 0.84 9.49 -4.04
C ALA A 139 0.57 8.76 -2.72
N GLU A 140 0.41 9.55 -1.67
CA GLU A 140 -0.09 9.12 -0.38
C GLU A 140 -1.20 10.08 0.02
N PHE A 141 -2.39 9.55 0.29
CA PHE A 141 -3.52 10.32 0.81
C PHE A 141 -3.62 10.09 2.31
N LEU A 142 -3.91 11.16 3.05
CA LEU A 142 -4.19 11.07 4.48
C LEU A 142 -5.71 11.01 4.66
N TRP A 143 -6.21 9.88 5.14
CA TRP A 143 -7.60 9.71 5.50
C TRP A 143 -7.80 10.04 6.98
N GLU A 144 -8.24 11.27 7.26
CA GLU A 144 -8.59 11.68 8.62
C GLU A 144 -9.97 11.14 9.01
N LYS A 145 -10.01 10.30 10.05
CA LYS A 145 -11.23 9.59 10.46
C LYS A 145 -12.15 10.44 11.35
N ASN A 146 -11.74 11.65 11.72
CA ASN A 146 -12.46 12.59 12.60
C ASN A 146 -12.91 11.94 13.93
N ASN A 147 -12.29 10.83 14.32
CA ASN A 147 -12.59 10.09 15.52
C ASN A 147 -11.60 10.50 16.61
N TYR A 148 -11.78 11.72 17.10
CA TYR A 148 -10.96 12.33 18.16
C TYR A 148 -11.25 11.73 19.55
N ASN A 149 -11.61 10.44 19.63
CA ASN A 149 -11.66 9.67 20.88
C ASN A 149 -10.23 9.42 21.45
N ALA A 150 -9.37 10.42 21.39
CA ALA A 150 -8.18 10.52 22.21
C ALA A 150 -8.60 11.13 23.55
N LYS A 151 -9.10 10.29 24.48
CA LYS A 151 -9.29 10.69 25.88
C LYS A 151 -7.97 11.10 26.57
N TYR A 152 -6.84 10.85 25.90
CA TYR A 152 -5.49 11.11 26.40
C TYR A 152 -5.02 12.46 25.90
N THR A 153 -5.25 13.51 26.68
CA THR A 153 -4.32 14.63 26.70
C THR A 153 -2.96 14.06 27.12
N ALA A 154 -1.88 14.43 26.43
CA ALA A 154 -0.52 13.98 26.74
C ALA A 154 -0.05 14.60 28.08
N TRP A 155 -0.64 14.17 29.19
CA TRP A 155 -0.20 14.51 30.53
C TRP A 155 1.04 13.68 30.83
N GLY A 156 2.22 14.27 30.62
CA GLY A 156 3.39 13.87 31.38
C GLY A 156 3.22 14.31 32.84
N SER A 157 3.98 13.73 33.76
CA SER A 157 4.12 14.33 35.08
C SER A 157 4.87 15.67 34.93
N TRP A 158 4.48 16.70 35.67
CA TRP A 158 5.12 18.02 35.61
C TRP A 158 6.64 17.88 35.83
N LYS A 159 7.45 18.35 34.86
CA LYS A 159 8.91 18.16 34.77
C LYS A 159 9.44 16.73 34.58
N SER A 160 8.59 15.75 34.24
CA SER A 160 9.01 14.38 33.94
C SER A 160 8.14 13.76 32.82
N PRO A 161 8.37 14.14 31.55
CA PRO A 161 7.65 13.55 30.42
C PRO A 161 8.09 12.10 30.20
N SER A 162 7.38 11.16 30.80
CA SER A 162 7.71 9.73 30.85
C SER A 162 7.22 8.93 29.64
N MET A 163 7.31 9.49 28.42
CA MET A 163 6.83 8.93 27.14
C MET A 163 5.30 9.10 26.90
N PRO A 164 4.87 10.15 26.17
CA PRO A 164 3.46 10.33 25.83
C PRO A 164 3.00 9.30 24.80
N TYR A 165 1.79 8.77 25.00
CA TYR A 165 1.15 7.88 24.02
C TYR A 165 0.63 8.70 22.83
N ILE A 166 1.14 8.42 21.63
CA ILE A 166 0.76 9.09 20.39
C ILE A 166 -0.22 8.18 19.64
N LYS A 167 -1.50 8.57 19.63
CA LYS A 167 -2.54 7.88 18.86
C LYS A 167 -2.80 8.61 17.55
N TYR A 168 -2.74 7.89 16.44
CA TYR A 168 -3.11 8.40 15.13
C TYR A 168 -4.64 8.47 14.99
N THR A 169 -5.16 9.61 14.50
CA THR A 169 -6.58 9.76 14.12
C THR A 169 -6.81 9.52 12.62
N TRP A 170 -5.74 9.30 11.87
CA TRP A 170 -5.75 9.10 10.42
C TRP A 170 -5.19 7.74 10.02
N GLU A 171 -5.49 7.38 8.77
CA GLU A 171 -4.84 6.30 8.02
C GLU A 171 -4.20 6.87 6.76
N PHE A 172 -3.30 6.10 6.15
CA PHE A 172 -2.66 6.42 4.88
C PHE A 172 -3.30 5.60 3.78
N ILE A 173 -3.54 6.18 2.62
CA ILE A 173 -3.88 5.44 1.41
C ILE A 173 -2.73 5.69 0.43
N GLU A 174 -1.85 4.71 0.31
CA GLU A 174 -0.75 4.78 -0.64
C GLU A 174 -1.21 4.28 -2.01
N VAL A 175 -0.84 5.03 -3.05
CA VAL A 175 -1.16 4.70 -4.44
C VAL A 175 0.10 4.40 -5.21
N PHE A 176 0.09 3.27 -5.90
CA PHE A 176 1.14 2.86 -6.83
C PHE A 176 0.55 2.59 -8.21
N ASP A 177 1.30 2.95 -9.25
CA ASP A 177 0.98 2.67 -10.64
C ASP A 177 1.87 1.53 -11.18
N LYS A 178 1.31 0.62 -12.00
CA LYS A 178 2.09 -0.45 -12.64
C LYS A 178 2.78 0.04 -13.91
N ILE A 179 4.10 -0.10 -14.01
CA ILE A 179 4.96 0.17 -15.19
C ILE A 179 5.00 1.64 -15.67
N THR A 180 3.89 2.34 -15.70
CA THR A 180 3.73 3.71 -16.19
C THR A 180 2.69 4.46 -15.34
N HIS A 181 2.86 5.76 -15.17
CA HIS A 181 1.87 6.64 -14.54
C HIS A 181 0.73 7.00 -15.48
N LYS A 182 0.81 6.63 -16.76
CA LYS A 182 -0.19 6.94 -17.78
C LYS A 182 -1.05 5.72 -18.06
N LYS A 183 -2.35 5.82 -17.74
CA LYS A 183 -3.33 4.85 -18.20
C LYS A 183 -3.84 5.25 -19.59
N THR A 184 -3.74 4.34 -20.54
CA THR A 184 -4.35 4.46 -21.87
C THR A 184 -5.53 3.51 -21.97
N GLY A 185 -6.67 4.01 -22.46
CA GLY A 185 -7.94 3.30 -22.39
C GLY A 185 -8.49 3.38 -20.97
#